data_AF-A0A4Q3C5J3-F1
#
_entry.id   AF-A0A4Q3C5J3-F1
#
_cell.length_a   1.000
_cell.length_b   1.000
_cell.length_c   1.000
_cell.angle_alpha   90.00
_cell.angle_beta   90.00
_cell.angle_gamma   90.00
#
_symmetry.space_group_name_H-M   'P 1'
#
loop_
_entity.id
_entity.type
_entity.pdbx_description
1 polymer ?
#
loop_
_entity_poly.entity_id
_entity_poly.type
_entity_poly.pdbx_seq_one_letter_code
_entity_poly.pdbx_strand_id
1 'polypeptide(L)' 'TMIVLEGRLSVTSEAGTVTAGPGEMVYMPKGANVIIRAHDEGAVTAYVTYPHWRTPRP' A
#
# COMPACT_ATOMS: atom_id res chain seq x y z
N THR A 1 -4.08 2.91 -4.97
CA THR A 1 -4.49 2.85 -3.55
C THR A 1 -4.34 1.44 -3.04
N MET A 2 -4.04 1.29 -1.75
CA MET A 2 -3.93 0.00 -1.07
C MET A 2 -4.99 -0.11 0.03
N ILE A 3 -5.58 -1.29 0.18
CA ILE A 3 -6.53 -1.64 1.24
C ILE A 3 -5.91 -2.75 2.08
N VAL A 4 -5.95 -2.64 3.40
CA VAL A 4 -5.49 -3.71 4.31
C VAL A 4 -6.67 -4.64 4.59
N LEU A 5 -6.51 -5.92 4.26
CA LEU A 5 -7.53 -6.94 4.48
C LEU A 5 -7.32 -7.65 5.83
N GLU A 6 -6.07 -7.94 6.18
CA GLU A 6 -5.68 -8.62 7.40
C GLU A 6 -4.36 -8.07 7.93
N GLY A 7 -4.14 -8.20 9.24
CA GLY A 7 -2.90 -7.80 9.91
C GLY A 7 -2.71 -6.28 9.99
N ARG A 8 -1.45 -5.85 10.13
CA ARG A 8 -1.09 -4.44 10.31
C ARG A 8 0.19 -4.09 9.56
N LEU A 9 0.21 -2.92 8.95
CA LEU A 9 1.39 -2.40 8.25
C LEU A 9 1.62 -0.92 8.51
N SER A 10 2.85 -0.48 8.29
CA SER A 10 3.21 0.93 8.20
C SER A 10 3.68 1.26 6.78
N VAL A 11 3.19 2.38 6.25
CA VAL A 11 3.61 2.96 4.97
C VAL A 11 4.34 4.25 5.28
N THR A 12 5.59 4.34 4.84
CA THR A 12 6.42 5.53 4.99
C THR A 12 6.62 6.21 3.64
N SER A 13 6.48 7.52 3.61
CA SER A 13 6.67 8.41 2.46
C SER A 13 7.37 9.70 2.91
N GLU A 14 7.64 10.61 1.98
CA GLU A 14 8.15 11.95 2.32
C GLU A 14 7.21 12.75 3.22
N ALA A 15 5.89 12.50 3.16
CA ALA A 15 4.90 13.13 4.03
C ALA A 15 4.86 12.53 5.45
N GLY A 16 5.62 11.46 5.70
CA GLY A 16 5.68 10.77 6.98
C GLY A 16 5.21 9.32 6.91
N THR A 17 4.99 8.73 8.09
CA THR A 17 4.59 7.33 8.27
C THR A 17 3.14 7.25 8.74
N VAL A 18 2.36 6.39 8.08
CA VAL A 18 0.99 6.04 8.47
C VAL A 18 0.93 4.55 8.76
N THR A 19 0.23 4.16 9.82
CA THR A 19 -0.06 2.76 10.15
C THR A 19 -1.51 2.45 9.79
N ALA A 20 -1.74 1.29 9.18
CA ALA A 20 -3.06 0.85 8.76
C ALA A 20 -3.32 -0.62 9.16
N GLY A 21 -4.55 -0.90 9.57
CA GLY A 21 -5.08 -2.22 9.91
C GLY A 21 -6.32 -2.58 9.07
N PRO A 22 -7.02 -3.69 9.38
CA PRO A 22 -8.06 -4.24 8.52
C PRO A 22 -9.19 -3.25 8.23
N GLY A 23 -9.55 -3.12 6.95
CA GLY A 23 -10.58 -2.18 6.47
C GLY A 23 -10.09 -0.76 6.21
N GLU A 24 -8.88 -0.40 6.66
CA GLU A 24 -8.29 0.91 6.41
C GLU A 24 -7.64 0.97 5.02
N MET A 25 -7.66 2.18 4.45
CA MET A 25 -7.10 2.46 3.12
C MET A 25 -5.93 3.41 3.21
N VAL A 26 -4.87 3.11 2.47
CA VAL A 26 -3.73 4.01 2.30
C VAL A 26 -3.74 4.54 0.86
N TYR A 27 -3.85 5.86 0.75
CA TYR A 27 -3.70 6.53 -0.54
C TYR A 27 -2.25 6.45 -0.99
N MET A 28 -2.05 5.97 -2.23
CA MET A 28 -0.74 5.77 -2.85
C MET A 28 -0.70 6.63 -4.12
N PRO A 29 -0.20 7.88 -4.04
CA PRO A 29 -0.14 8.77 -5.19
C PRO A 29 0.77 8.21 -6.27
N LYS A 30 0.42 8.48 -7.54
CA LYS A 30 1.28 8.10 -8.67
C LYS A 30 2.65 8.77 -8.52
N GLY A 31 3.72 7.99 -8.66
CA GLY A 31 5.09 8.47 -8.59
C GLY A 31 5.63 8.68 -7.17
N ALA A 32 4.83 8.42 -6.13
CA ALA A 32 5.31 8.47 -4.76
C ALA A 32 6.24 7.28 -4.47
N ASN A 33 7.39 7.55 -3.87
CA ASN A 33 8.24 6.52 -3.28
C ASN A 33 7.71 6.17 -1.90
N VAL A 34 7.40 4.89 -1.68
CA VAL A 34 6.87 4.40 -0.41
C VAL A 34 7.63 3.17 0.06
N ILE A 35 7.82 3.06 1.37
CA ILE A 35 8.30 1.85 2.04
C ILE A 35 7.12 1.24 2.77
N ILE A 36 6.81 -0.01 2.47
CA ILE A 36 5.72 -0.76 3.11
C ILE A 36 6.36 -1.80 4.02
N ARG A 37 6.01 -1.77 5.31
CA ARG A 37 6.52 -2.71 6.33
C ARG A 37 5.34 -3.39 7.01
N ALA A 38 5.24 -4.71 6.88
CA ALA A 38 4.34 -5.52 7.69
C ALA A 38 4.87 -5.64 9.13
N HIS A 39 3.96 -5.67 10.10
CA HIS A 39 4.27 -5.94 11.50
C HIS A 39 4.28 -7.46 11.75
N ASP A 40 4.52 -7.89 12.99
CA ASP A 40 4.80 -9.30 13.33
C ASP A 40 3.70 -10.29 12.91
N GLU A 41 2.45 -9.85 12.90
CA GLU A 41 1.28 -10.64 12.48
C GLU A 41 1.22 -10.90 10.95
N GLY A 42 2.11 -10.28 10.18
CA GLY A 42 2.00 -10.22 8.72
C GLY A 42 0.90 -9.24 8.27
N ALA A 43 0.64 -9.20 6.96
CA ALA A 43 -0.47 -8.44 6.40
C ALA A 43 -0.92 -8.99 5.04
N VAL A 44 -2.23 -8.98 4.80
CA VAL A 44 -2.82 -9.25 3.48
C VAL A 44 -3.37 -7.94 2.93
N THR A 45 -3.03 -7.61 1.68
CA THR A 45 -3.39 -6.33 1.07
C THR A 45 -3.99 -6.50 -0.31
N ALA A 46 -4.96 -5.65 -0.64
CA ALA A 46 -5.47 -5.50 -2.00
C ALA A 46 -4.94 -4.21 -2.61
N TYR A 47 -4.46 -4.30 -3.86
CA TYR A 47 -4.00 -3.16 -4.64
C TYR A 47 -5.03 -2.79 -5.71
N VAL A 48 -5.45 -1.53 -5.69
CA VAL A 48 -6.27 -0.94 -6.76
C VAL A 48 -5.40 0.04 -7.53
N THR A 49 -5.08 -0.32 -8.77
CA THR A 49 -4.23 0.45 -9.68
C THR A 49 -5.02 0.95 -10.89
N TYR A 50 -4.86 2.22 -11.25
CA TYR A 50 -5.34 2.79 -12.50
C TYR A 50 -4.18 3.49 -13.25
N PRO A 51 -3.95 3.19 -14.55
CA PRO A 51 -4.61 2.14 -15.33
C PRO A 51 -4.38 0.75 -14.69
N HIS A 52 -5.29 -0.19 -14.97
CA HIS A 52 -5.06 -1.59 -14.65
C HIS A 52 -3.75 -2.04 -15.31
N TRP A 53 -3.07 -3.00 -14.69
CA TRP A 53 -1.74 -3.46 -15.12
C TRP A 53 -1.63 -3.53 -16.64
N ARG A 54 -0.75 -2.69 -17.17
CA ARG A 54 -0.38 -2.70 -18.59
C ARG A 54 0.85 -3.57 -18.74
N THR A 55 0.81 -4.47 -19.72
CA THR A 55 2.00 -5.17 -20.19
C THR A 55 3.09 -4.13 -20.49
N PRO A 56 4.34 -4.34 -20.05
CA PRO A 56 5.45 -3.48 -20.46
C PRO A 56 5.47 -3.35 -21.99
N ARG A 57 5.65 -2.13 -22.51
CA ARG A 57 5.98 -2.00 -23.94
C ARG A 57 7.38 -2.61 -24.15
N PRO A 58 7.60 -3.30 -25.29
CA PRO A 58 8.93 -3.83 -25.62
C PRO A 58 9.99 -2.72 -25.68
#